data_AF-A0A7L0Z6Y7-F1
#
_entry.id   AF-A0A7L0Z6Y7-F1
#
_cell.length_a   1.000
_cell.length_b   1.000
_cell.length_c   1.000
_cell.angle_alpha   90.00
_cell.angle_beta   90.00
_cell.angle_gamma   90.00
#
_symmetry.space_group_name_H-M   'P 1'
#
loop_
_entity.id
_entity.type
_entity.pdbx_description
1 polymer ?
#
loop_
_entity_poly.entity_id
_entity_poly.type
_entity_poly.pdbx_seq_one_letter_code
_entity_poly.pdbx_strand_id
1 'polypeptide(L)'
;LRVLAGPGNVAVSVVDPDMEALFQEFLGREVPMVASAPSRPPGRPYHYVLRDPEQKGLCLQDGRLVATSLQGANAAQEEPISVVPNRHLERRRCPLIVGIRGGSRALSCGTGPEPRLHLQDVGLLELFSEEGDKAMPFTFYKTFGGSTHTFEAAAFPGLFLSTAPGQGEALAMAPPHGATAFYLLRK
;
A
#
# COMPACT_ATOMS: atom_id res chain seq x y z
N LEU A 1 38.10 -31.93 -2.85
CA LEU A 1 36.96 -31.44 -3.66
C LEU A 1 36.38 -30.21 -2.96
N ARG A 2 36.80 -29.00 -3.32
CA ARG A 2 36.22 -27.74 -2.79
C ARG A 2 35.20 -27.26 -3.83
N VAL A 3 33.92 -27.31 -3.49
CA VAL A 3 32.87 -26.70 -4.30
C VAL A 3 32.89 -25.20 -4.02
N LEU A 4 33.10 -24.43 -5.09
CA LEU A 4 33.06 -22.97 -5.09
C LEU A 4 31.60 -22.53 -4.86
N ALA A 5 31.37 -21.73 -3.83
CA ALA A 5 30.13 -20.99 -3.69
C ALA A 5 30.11 -19.91 -4.80
N GLY A 6 29.17 -20.04 -5.74
CA GLY A 6 28.91 -19.01 -6.74
C GLY A 6 28.42 -17.72 -6.08
N PRO A 7 28.62 -16.55 -6.71
CA PRO A 7 28.13 -15.29 -6.17
C PRO A 7 26.61 -15.37 -6.09
N GLY A 8 26.09 -15.24 -4.86
CA GLY A 8 24.67 -15.04 -4.62
C GLY A 8 24.21 -13.89 -5.50
N ASN A 9 23.25 -14.17 -6.37
CA ASN A 9 22.57 -13.19 -7.18
C ASN A 9 21.88 -12.23 -6.20
N VAL A 10 22.55 -11.13 -5.85
CA VAL A 10 21.92 -10.02 -5.15
C VAL A 10 20.92 -9.48 -6.16
N ALA A 11 19.67 -9.94 -6.06
CA ALA A 11 18.58 -9.40 -6.86
C ALA A 11 18.64 -7.88 -6.68
N VAL A 12 19.01 -7.18 -7.76
CA VAL A 12 19.02 -5.72 -7.78
C VAL A 12 17.61 -5.31 -7.40
N SER A 13 17.45 -4.76 -6.20
CA SER A 13 16.15 -4.32 -5.73
C SER A 13 15.70 -3.22 -6.67
N VAL A 14 14.70 -3.51 -7.50
CA VAL A 14 14.15 -2.52 -8.42
C VAL A 14 13.55 -1.42 -7.54
N VAL A 15 14.14 -0.23 -7.62
CA VAL A 15 13.68 0.92 -6.84
C VAL A 15 12.48 1.52 -7.56
N ASP A 16 11.38 1.71 -6.84
CA ASP A 16 10.22 2.45 -7.30
C ASP A 16 10.47 3.95 -7.06
N PRO A 17 10.75 4.75 -8.10
CA PRO A 17 11.18 6.14 -7.95
C PRO A 17 10.09 7.03 -7.35
N ASP A 18 8.82 6.71 -7.57
CA ASP A 18 7.72 7.51 -7.03
C ASP A 18 7.53 7.25 -5.54
N MET A 19 7.76 6.01 -5.10
CA MET A 19 7.81 5.69 -3.66
C MET A 19 9.02 6.36 -3.00
N GLU A 20 10.18 6.41 -3.66
CA GLU A 20 11.32 7.17 -3.10
C GLU A 20 10.96 8.64 -2.91
N ALA A 21 10.29 9.26 -3.90
CA ALA A 21 9.80 10.63 -3.79
C ALA A 21 8.80 10.81 -2.65
N LEU A 22 7.85 9.89 -2.49
CA LEU A 22 6.87 9.91 -1.39
C LEU A 22 7.57 9.89 -0.03
N PHE A 23 8.45 8.90 0.21
CA PHE A 23 9.14 8.79 1.49
C PHE A 23 10.07 9.99 1.74
N GLN A 24 10.71 10.52 0.70
CA GLN A 24 11.49 11.74 0.77
C GLN A 24 10.65 12.98 1.13
N GLU A 25 9.44 13.10 0.59
CA GLU A 25 8.51 14.19 0.87
C GLU A 25 7.95 14.14 2.29
N PHE A 26 7.76 12.97 2.88
CA PHE A 26 7.23 12.85 4.24
C PHE A 26 8.33 12.78 5.30
N LEU A 27 9.34 11.94 5.09
CA LEU A 27 10.34 11.58 6.11
C LEU A 27 11.70 12.25 5.90
N GLY A 28 11.91 12.90 4.76
CA GLY A 28 13.21 13.46 4.40
C GLY A 28 14.19 12.37 3.94
N ARG A 29 15.49 12.71 3.87
CA ARG A 29 16.53 11.72 3.52
C ARG A 29 16.77 10.79 4.71
N GLU A 30 17.07 9.52 4.45
CA GLU A 30 17.76 8.68 5.44
C GLU A 30 19.17 9.24 5.63
N VAL A 31 19.36 10.12 6.62
CA VAL A 31 20.68 10.63 7.00
C VAL A 31 21.10 9.93 8.29
N PRO A 32 22.37 9.47 8.43
CA PRO A 32 22.87 8.96 9.70
C PRO A 32 22.76 10.05 10.76
N MET A 33 21.91 9.77 11.76
CA MET A 33 21.65 10.48 13.01
C MET A 33 22.55 11.68 13.34
N VAL A 34 22.28 12.84 12.76
CA VAL A 34 22.56 14.14 13.39
C VAL A 34 21.58 15.20 12.86
N ALA A 35 20.98 15.93 13.80
CA ALA A 35 20.03 17.03 13.66
C ALA A 35 18.53 16.65 13.66
N SER A 36 17.88 16.99 14.78
CA SER A 36 16.43 17.22 14.86
C SER A 36 16.08 18.40 13.95
N ALA A 37 15.61 18.11 12.74
CA ALA A 37 15.03 19.11 11.86
C ALA A 37 13.69 19.60 12.44
N PRO A 38 13.31 20.86 12.21
CA PRO A 38 11.98 21.34 12.58
C PRO A 38 10.90 20.47 11.92
N SER A 39 9.76 20.31 12.59
CA SER A 39 8.60 19.57 12.10
C SER A 39 8.15 20.15 10.75
N ARG A 40 8.61 19.56 9.65
CA ARG A 40 8.09 19.89 8.33
C ARG A 40 6.61 19.53 8.32
N PRO A 41 5.71 20.42 7.84
CA PRO A 41 4.32 20.03 7.66
C PRO A 41 4.28 18.75 6.83
N PRO A 42 3.44 17.77 7.21
CA PRO A 42 3.38 16.52 6.48
C PRO A 42 3.06 16.79 5.01
N GLY A 43 3.67 16.00 4.12
CA GLY A 43 3.38 16.04 2.69
C GLY A 43 1.92 15.76 2.41
N ARG A 44 1.52 15.87 1.14
CA ARG A 44 0.16 15.48 0.74
C ARG A 44 0.12 13.99 0.44
N PRO A 45 -0.94 13.25 0.82
CA PRO A 45 -1.08 11.86 0.41
C PRO A 45 -0.90 11.72 -1.11
N TYR A 46 -0.15 10.71 -1.54
CA TYR A 46 -0.07 10.40 -2.97
C TYR A 46 -1.26 9.55 -3.38
N HIS A 47 -1.71 9.71 -4.62
CA HIS A 47 -2.91 9.06 -5.13
C HIS A 47 -2.59 8.14 -6.30
N TYR A 48 -3.15 6.94 -6.26
CA TYR A 48 -2.93 5.93 -7.30
C TYR A 48 -4.23 5.27 -7.71
N VAL A 49 -4.40 5.09 -9.01
CA VAL A 49 -5.32 4.09 -9.54
C VAL A 49 -4.67 2.73 -9.41
N LEU A 50 -5.38 1.77 -8.81
CA LEU A 50 -5.00 0.37 -8.77
C LEU A 50 -5.81 -0.40 -9.80
N ARG A 51 -5.12 -1.15 -10.65
CA ARG A 51 -5.76 -2.12 -11.55
C ARG A 51 -5.16 -3.50 -11.38
N ASP A 52 -6.00 -4.52 -11.36
CA ASP A 52 -5.52 -5.90 -11.37
C ASP A 52 -5.11 -6.35 -12.80
N PRO A 53 -4.55 -7.56 -12.97
CA PRO A 53 -4.12 -8.06 -14.28
C PRO A 53 -5.23 -8.05 -15.34
N GLU A 54 -6.48 -8.25 -14.92
CA GLU A 54 -7.71 -8.23 -15.71
C GLU A 54 -8.23 -6.80 -15.98
N GLN A 55 -7.45 -5.78 -15.61
CA GLN A 55 -7.75 -4.36 -15.77
C GLN A 55 -9.01 -3.90 -15.00
N LYS A 56 -9.42 -4.64 -13.97
CA LYS A 56 -10.46 -4.17 -13.05
C LYS A 56 -9.90 -3.10 -12.15
N GLY A 57 -10.59 -1.97 -12.06
CA GLY A 57 -10.29 -0.89 -11.13
C GLY A 57 -11.09 -1.03 -9.85
N LEU A 58 -10.66 -0.33 -8.80
CA LEU A 58 -11.40 -0.27 -7.55
C LEU A 58 -12.53 0.76 -7.64
N CYS A 59 -13.67 0.46 -7.06
CA CYS A 59 -14.76 1.40 -6.80
C CYS A 59 -15.34 1.17 -5.41
N LEU A 60 -16.02 2.17 -4.86
CA LEU A 60 -16.69 2.07 -3.56
C LEU A 60 -18.14 1.63 -3.76
N GLN A 61 -18.50 0.47 -3.22
CA GLN A 61 -19.87 -0.06 -3.23
C GLN A 61 -20.23 -0.51 -1.81
N ASP A 62 -21.36 -0.03 -1.28
CA ASP A 62 -21.86 -0.38 0.06
C ASP A 62 -20.80 -0.30 1.17
N GLY A 63 -19.96 0.74 1.12
CA GLY A 63 -18.90 0.97 2.09
C GLY A 63 -17.69 0.03 1.98
N ARG A 64 -17.60 -0.78 0.92
CA ARG A 64 -16.51 -1.71 0.64
C ARG A 64 -15.82 -1.35 -0.68
N LEU A 65 -14.52 -1.59 -0.76
CA LEU A 65 -13.81 -1.51 -2.04
C LEU A 65 -14.07 -2.78 -2.84
N VAL A 66 -14.45 -2.61 -4.10
CA VAL A 66 -14.83 -3.68 -5.01
C VAL A 66 -14.04 -3.53 -6.30
N ALA A 67 -13.47 -4.64 -6.79
CA ALA A 67 -12.78 -4.67 -8.08
C ALA A 67 -13.77 -4.99 -9.20
N THR A 68 -13.89 -4.10 -10.18
CA THR A 68 -14.81 -4.28 -11.30
C THR A 68 -14.30 -3.63 -12.58
N SER A 69 -14.90 -3.99 -13.71
CA SER A 69 -14.62 -3.36 -15.00
C SER A 69 -15.20 -1.95 -15.05
N LEU A 70 -14.32 -0.95 -15.09
CA LEU A 70 -14.68 0.48 -15.10
C LEU A 70 -14.35 1.07 -16.47
N GLN A 71 -15.34 1.12 -17.36
CA GLN A 71 -15.23 1.59 -18.75
C GLN A 71 -16.48 2.40 -19.16
N GLY A 72 -16.29 3.41 -20.00
CA GLY A 72 -17.39 4.25 -20.47
C GLY A 72 -18.07 4.99 -19.31
N ALA A 73 -19.39 4.84 -19.18
CA ALA A 73 -20.20 5.62 -18.24
C ALA A 73 -19.86 5.39 -16.75
N ASN A 74 -19.34 4.21 -16.38
CA ASN A 74 -18.98 3.92 -14.99
C ASN A 74 -17.51 4.24 -14.65
N ALA A 75 -16.70 4.71 -15.62
CA ALA A 75 -15.29 5.02 -15.39
C ALA A 75 -15.08 6.10 -14.31
N ALA A 76 -16.04 7.03 -14.15
CA ALA A 76 -16.01 8.06 -13.11
C ALA A 76 -16.15 7.50 -11.67
N GLN A 77 -16.52 6.23 -11.52
CA GLN A 77 -16.64 5.55 -10.21
C GLN A 77 -15.30 4.97 -9.72
N GLU A 78 -14.23 5.05 -10.53
CA GLU A 78 -12.90 4.55 -10.16
C GLU A 78 -12.35 5.31 -8.95
N GLU A 79 -12.24 4.60 -7.83
CA GLU A 79 -11.76 5.10 -6.55
C GLU A 79 -10.24 4.92 -6.48
N PRO A 80 -9.44 6.00 -6.52
CA PRO A 80 -8.01 5.91 -6.28
C PRO A 80 -7.75 5.60 -4.80
N ILE A 81 -6.69 4.85 -4.54
CA ILE A 81 -6.13 4.79 -3.20
C ILE A 81 -5.36 6.07 -2.92
N SER A 82 -5.28 6.42 -1.64
CA SER A 82 -4.40 7.44 -1.10
C SER A 82 -3.39 6.76 -0.20
N VAL A 83 -2.14 7.20 -0.23
CA VAL A 83 -1.07 6.61 0.60
C VAL A 83 -0.20 7.67 1.23
N VAL A 84 0.28 7.35 2.44
CA VAL A 84 1.36 8.05 3.14
C VAL A 84 2.28 6.98 3.74
N PRO A 85 3.58 7.24 3.96
CA PRO A 85 4.45 6.23 4.57
C PRO A 85 4.10 6.02 6.05
N ASN A 86 4.33 4.83 6.58
CA ASN A 86 4.36 4.63 8.03
C ASN A 86 5.79 4.88 8.55
N ARG A 87 5.96 5.94 9.34
CA ARG A 87 7.26 6.39 9.86
C ARG A 87 7.88 5.50 10.95
N HIS A 88 7.09 4.61 11.56
CA HIS A 88 7.51 3.73 12.65
C HIS A 88 7.98 2.35 12.16
N LEU A 89 7.88 2.07 10.87
CA LEU A 89 8.30 0.82 10.25
C LEU A 89 9.47 1.04 9.31
N GLU A 90 10.23 -0.02 9.04
CA GLU A 90 11.45 0.04 8.22
C GLU A 90 11.16 0.52 6.79
N ARG A 91 11.65 1.72 6.44
CA ARG A 91 11.46 2.37 5.13
C ARG A 91 11.81 1.48 3.94
N ARG A 92 12.84 0.64 4.06
CA ARG A 92 13.28 -0.29 2.99
C ARG A 92 12.21 -1.30 2.58
N ARG A 93 11.27 -1.62 3.49
CA ARG A 93 10.13 -2.51 3.21
C ARG A 93 8.95 -1.79 2.57
N CYS A 94 9.07 -0.48 2.31
CA CYS A 94 8.04 0.39 1.75
C CYS A 94 6.68 0.26 2.47
N PRO A 95 6.61 0.54 3.79
CA PRO A 95 5.36 0.50 4.55
C PRO A 95 4.48 1.71 4.22
N LEU A 96 3.27 1.45 3.73
CA LEU A 96 2.30 2.49 3.35
C LEU A 96 1.05 2.38 4.22
N ILE A 97 0.64 3.48 4.85
CA ILE A 97 -0.71 3.63 5.37
C ILE A 97 -1.62 3.88 4.15
N VAL A 98 -2.66 3.06 3.98
CA VAL A 98 -3.51 3.07 2.78
C VAL A 98 -4.91 3.57 3.13
N GLY A 99 -5.50 4.36 2.25
CA GLY A 99 -6.86 4.89 2.39
C GLY A 99 -7.48 5.27 1.06
N ILE A 100 -8.62 5.95 1.10
CA ILE A 100 -9.38 6.42 -0.07
C ILE A 100 -9.91 7.84 0.16
N ARG A 101 -10.66 8.40 -0.81
CA ARG A 101 -11.29 9.72 -0.69
C ARG A 101 -10.28 10.81 -0.29
N GLY A 102 -9.14 10.82 -0.98
CA GLY A 102 -8.05 11.76 -0.71
C GLY A 102 -7.32 11.53 0.62
N GLY A 103 -7.54 10.39 1.27
CA GLY A 103 -6.95 10.03 2.55
C GLY A 103 -7.80 10.40 3.77
N SER A 104 -9.09 10.69 3.58
CA SER A 104 -10.04 10.94 4.67
C SER A 104 -10.61 9.67 5.31
N ARG A 105 -10.45 8.51 4.65
CA ARG A 105 -10.85 7.20 5.17
C ARG A 105 -9.72 6.20 4.98
N ALA A 106 -9.36 5.46 6.01
CA ALA A 106 -8.27 4.49 5.99
C ALA A 106 -8.78 3.06 5.74
N LEU A 107 -8.00 2.27 4.99
CA LEU A 107 -8.21 0.84 4.79
C LEU A 107 -7.54 0.07 5.92
N SER A 108 -8.32 -0.61 6.74
CA SER A 108 -7.84 -1.45 7.85
C SER A 108 -7.96 -2.93 7.51
N CYS A 109 -6.97 -3.72 7.89
CA CYS A 109 -7.07 -5.19 7.93
C CYS A 109 -7.65 -5.73 9.24
N GLY A 110 -7.98 -4.84 10.19
CA GLY A 110 -8.51 -5.19 11.50
C GLY A 110 -7.43 -5.52 12.53
N THR A 111 -7.87 -5.72 13.77
CA THR A 111 -7.03 -6.08 14.93
C THR A 111 -7.48 -7.39 15.58
N GLY A 112 -8.54 -8.01 15.02
CA GLY A 112 -9.12 -9.25 15.53
C GLY A 112 -8.31 -10.49 15.15
N PRO A 113 -8.70 -11.67 15.67
CA PRO A 113 -8.05 -12.94 15.33
C PRO A 113 -8.21 -13.31 13.86
N GLU A 114 -9.28 -12.84 13.22
CA GLU A 114 -9.51 -12.99 11.79
C GLU A 114 -9.26 -11.67 11.05
N PRO A 115 -8.43 -11.69 10.01
CA PRO A 115 -8.09 -10.51 9.22
C PRO A 115 -9.29 -10.15 8.32
N ARG A 116 -9.81 -8.92 8.44
CA ARG A 116 -10.97 -8.45 7.68
C ARG A 116 -10.76 -7.03 7.18
N LEU A 117 -10.73 -6.87 5.85
CA LEU A 117 -10.66 -5.55 5.24
C LEU A 117 -11.94 -4.76 5.48
N HIS A 118 -11.78 -3.54 5.95
CA HIS A 118 -12.86 -2.56 6.10
C HIS A 118 -12.31 -1.14 6.07
N LEU A 119 -13.19 -0.18 5.76
CA LEU A 119 -12.86 1.24 5.77
C LEU A 119 -13.24 1.84 7.12
N GLN A 120 -12.38 2.72 7.65
CA GLN A 120 -12.64 3.50 8.85
C GLN A 120 -12.58 4.99 8.53
N ASP A 121 -13.44 5.78 9.18
CA ASP A 121 -13.52 7.23 9.03
C ASP A 121 -12.43 7.91 9.88
N VAL A 122 -11.17 7.60 9.55
CA VAL A 122 -9.96 8.16 10.15
C VAL A 122 -9.00 8.61 9.04
N GLY A 123 -8.37 9.76 9.24
CA GLY A 123 -7.51 10.37 8.22
C GLY A 123 -6.12 9.76 8.17
N LEU A 124 -5.52 9.68 6.98
CA LEU A 124 -4.16 9.15 6.83
C LEU A 124 -3.10 10.04 7.47
N LEU A 125 -3.29 11.36 7.43
CA LEU A 125 -2.36 12.29 8.08
C LEU A 125 -2.47 12.24 9.60
N GLU A 126 -3.65 11.92 10.12
CA GLU A 126 -3.86 11.64 11.55
C GLU A 126 -3.10 10.36 11.94
N LEU A 127 -3.32 9.26 11.21
CA LEU A 127 -2.60 7.99 11.43
C LEU A 127 -1.08 8.13 11.25
N PHE A 128 -0.63 8.97 10.33
CA PHE A 128 0.80 9.28 10.14
C PHE A 128 1.41 9.95 11.38
N SER A 129 0.66 10.86 12.00
CA SER A 129 1.07 11.59 13.21
C SER A 129 0.93 10.77 14.50
N GLU A 130 0.24 9.63 14.48
CA GLU A 130 0.21 8.72 15.61
C GLU A 130 1.60 8.17 15.95
N GLU A 131 1.78 7.80 17.20
CA GLU A 131 3.01 7.21 17.74
C GLU A 131 2.87 5.69 17.89
N GLY A 132 3.98 4.97 17.77
CA GLY A 132 4.03 3.52 17.97
C GLY A 132 3.33 2.72 16.85
N ASP A 133 2.62 1.67 17.24
CA ASP A 133 2.03 0.66 16.34
C ASP A 133 0.57 0.92 15.96
N LYS A 134 -0.01 2.06 16.37
CA LYS A 134 -1.43 2.38 16.13
C LYS A 134 -1.83 2.39 14.64
N ALA A 135 -0.90 2.76 13.75
CA ALA A 135 -1.13 2.75 12.30
C ALA A 135 -0.93 1.35 11.67
N MET A 136 -0.43 0.36 12.40
CA MET A 136 -0.11 -0.97 11.89
C MET A 136 -1.30 -1.69 11.22
N PRO A 137 -2.54 -1.65 11.75
CA PRO A 137 -3.70 -2.26 11.09
C PRO A 137 -4.08 -1.61 9.75
N PHE A 138 -3.59 -0.39 9.49
CA PHE A 138 -3.83 0.38 8.27
C PHE A 138 -2.64 0.35 7.30
N THR A 139 -1.57 -0.36 7.68
CA THR A 139 -0.31 -0.35 6.96
C THR A 139 -0.15 -1.60 6.11
N PHE A 140 0.30 -1.40 4.88
CA PHE A 140 0.62 -2.47 3.94
C PHE A 140 2.03 -2.27 3.39
N TYR A 141 2.84 -3.34 3.37
CA TYR A 141 4.16 -3.34 2.73
C TYR A 141 4.00 -3.50 1.23
N LYS A 142 4.48 -2.52 0.47
CA LYS A 142 4.36 -2.51 -1.00
C LYS A 142 5.62 -3.07 -1.65
N THR A 143 5.50 -4.16 -2.40
CA THR A 143 6.60 -4.68 -3.24
C THR A 143 6.58 -4.05 -4.63
N PHE A 144 7.67 -4.23 -5.40
CA PHE A 144 7.73 -3.82 -6.80
C PHE A 144 8.41 -4.91 -7.63
N GLY A 145 7.64 -5.53 -8.52
CA GLY A 145 8.10 -6.57 -9.45
C GLY A 145 8.56 -6.03 -10.80
N GLY A 146 8.79 -4.72 -10.93
CA GLY A 146 9.20 -4.03 -12.16
C GLY A 146 8.07 -3.32 -12.91
N SER A 147 6.85 -3.88 -12.93
CA SER A 147 5.66 -3.22 -13.49
C SER A 147 4.41 -3.36 -12.63
N THR A 148 4.43 -4.29 -11.68
CA THR A 148 3.32 -4.56 -10.77
C THR A 148 3.79 -4.54 -9.32
N HIS A 149 2.82 -4.40 -8.42
CA HIS A 149 3.02 -4.21 -7.00
C HIS A 149 2.09 -5.13 -6.22
N THR A 150 2.59 -5.73 -5.15
CA THR A 150 1.75 -6.43 -4.16
C THR A 150 1.75 -5.65 -2.86
N PHE A 151 0.72 -5.86 -2.05
CA PHE A 151 0.52 -5.18 -0.77
C PHE A 151 0.30 -6.22 0.33
N GLU A 152 1.29 -6.44 1.18
CA GLU A 152 1.20 -7.34 2.33
C GLU A 152 0.69 -6.58 3.56
N ALA A 153 -0.29 -7.11 4.29
CA ALA A 153 -0.80 -6.49 5.51
C ALA A 153 0.26 -6.53 6.63
N ALA A 154 0.62 -5.37 7.18
CA ALA A 154 1.64 -5.29 8.22
C ALA A 154 1.21 -5.98 9.54
N ALA A 155 -0.09 -5.88 9.88
CA ALA A 155 -0.66 -6.54 11.05
C ALA A 155 -0.90 -8.05 10.87
N PHE A 156 -0.87 -8.56 9.63
CA PHE A 156 -1.06 -9.98 9.33
C PHE A 156 -0.03 -10.45 8.30
N PRO A 157 1.21 -10.73 8.75
CA PRO A 157 2.27 -11.22 7.87
C PRO A 157 1.84 -12.44 7.05
N GLY A 158 2.21 -12.45 5.76
CA GLY A 158 1.84 -13.49 4.81
C GLY A 158 0.47 -13.31 4.16
N LEU A 159 -0.31 -12.29 4.53
CA LEU A 159 -1.58 -11.97 3.88
C LEU A 159 -1.46 -10.71 3.01
N PHE A 160 -1.99 -10.80 1.80
CA PHE A 160 -1.84 -9.79 0.76
C PHE A 160 -3.20 -9.33 0.27
N LEU A 161 -3.29 -8.08 -0.19
CA LEU A 161 -4.45 -7.60 -0.93
C LEU A 161 -4.69 -8.48 -2.16
N SER A 162 -5.95 -8.84 -2.36
CA SER A 162 -6.39 -9.76 -3.39
C SER A 162 -7.74 -9.34 -3.96
N THR A 163 -7.85 -9.42 -5.28
CA THR A 163 -9.10 -9.32 -6.03
C THR A 163 -9.57 -10.72 -6.38
N ALA A 164 -10.87 -10.99 -6.20
CA ALA A 164 -11.43 -12.26 -6.66
C ALA A 164 -11.55 -12.25 -8.21
N PRO A 165 -11.59 -13.43 -8.85
CA PRO A 165 -11.78 -13.52 -10.30
C PRO A 165 -13.12 -12.95 -10.76
N GLY A 166 -14.17 -13.09 -9.94
CA GLY A 166 -15.51 -12.57 -10.20
C GLY A 166 -15.56 -11.04 -10.33
N GLN A 167 -16.62 -10.54 -10.97
CA GLN A 167 -16.93 -9.11 -10.98
C GLN A 167 -17.73 -8.74 -9.74
N GLY A 168 -17.49 -7.54 -9.20
CA GLY A 168 -18.29 -7.04 -8.09
C GLY A 168 -17.90 -7.59 -6.71
N GLU A 169 -16.86 -8.42 -6.65
CA GLU A 169 -16.36 -8.97 -5.41
C GLU A 169 -15.53 -7.94 -4.64
N ALA A 170 -15.73 -7.91 -3.32
CA ALA A 170 -14.99 -7.02 -2.45
C ALA A 170 -13.50 -7.38 -2.43
N LEU A 171 -12.66 -6.35 -2.36
CA LEU A 171 -11.24 -6.50 -2.07
C LEU A 171 -11.08 -7.30 -0.78
N ALA A 172 -10.21 -8.32 -0.84
CA ALA A 172 -10.00 -9.26 0.23
C ALA A 172 -8.50 -9.38 0.57
N MET A 173 -8.20 -10.22 1.56
CA MET A 173 -6.84 -10.66 1.84
C MET A 173 -6.69 -12.14 1.51
N ALA A 174 -5.53 -12.52 0.96
CA ALA A 174 -5.21 -13.88 0.58
C ALA A 174 -3.75 -14.23 0.92
N PRO A 175 -3.42 -15.53 1.08
CA PRO A 175 -2.03 -15.99 1.13
C PRO A 175 -1.27 -15.66 -0.17
N PRO A 176 0.07 -15.83 -0.22
CA PRO A 176 0.89 -15.35 -1.33
C PRO A 176 0.46 -15.83 -2.73
N HIS A 177 -0.01 -17.08 -2.85
CA HIS A 177 -0.46 -17.64 -4.13
C HIS A 177 -1.79 -17.05 -4.64
N GLY A 178 -2.54 -16.35 -3.78
CA GLY A 178 -3.74 -15.61 -4.13
C GLY A 178 -3.55 -14.08 -4.10
N ALA A 179 -2.32 -13.60 -3.89
CA ALA A 179 -2.02 -12.18 -3.89
C ALA A 179 -2.23 -11.58 -5.29
N THR A 180 -2.88 -10.42 -5.36
CA THR A 180 -3.01 -9.71 -6.64
C THR A 180 -1.80 -8.82 -6.88
N ALA A 181 -1.19 -8.95 -8.05
CA ALA A 181 -0.15 -8.05 -8.53
C ALA A 181 -0.79 -6.89 -9.30
N PHE A 182 -0.92 -5.73 -8.63
CA PHE A 182 -1.59 -4.56 -9.16
C PHE A 182 -0.67 -3.70 -10.03
N TYR A 183 -1.21 -3.14 -11.10
CA TYR A 183 -0.65 -1.97 -11.75
C TYR A 183 -1.01 -0.72 -10.96
N LEU A 184 -0.03 0.15 -10.71
CA LEU A 184 -0.20 1.44 -10.05
C LEU A 184 -0.01 2.57 -11.06
N LEU A 185 -1.02 3.42 -11.19
CA LEU A 185 -0.94 4.63 -12.01
C LEU A 185 -1.13 5.85 -11.11
N ARG A 186 -0.09 6.70 -11.03
CA ARG A 186 -0.12 7.94 -10.25
C ARG A 186 -1.14 8.92 -10.85
N LYS A 187 -1.97 9.54 -10.01
CA LYS A 187 -2.90 10.62 -10.40
C LYS A 187 -2.27 12.01 -10.26
#